data_AF-A0A1S8CER7-F1
#
_entry.id   AF-A0A1S8CER7-F1
#
_cell.length_a   1.000
_cell.length_b   1.000
_cell.length_c   1.000
_cell.angle_alpha   90.00
_cell.angle_beta   90.00
_cell.angle_gamma   90.00
#
_symmetry.space_group_name_H-M   'P 1'
#
loop_
_entity.id
_entity.type
_entity.pdbx_description
1 polymer ?
#
loop_
_entity_poly.entity_id
_entity_poly.type
_entity_poly.pdbx_seq_one_letter_code
_entity_poly.pdbx_strand_id
1 'polypeptide(L)'
;MYELSGPESLSLARTAELLAHGTGRPVVHREVAIDEAAAGTEGFERDLTALTFQRVRAGSFAGVTETVERVTGRPARTLATFLTDAGPALGRAG
;
A
#
# COMPACT_ATOMS: atom_id res chain seq x y z
N MET A 1 5.74 -21.92 7.87
CA MET A 1 4.93 -20.74 7.49
C MET A 1 5.87 -19.76 6.81
N TYR A 2 5.48 -19.18 5.67
CA TYR A 2 6.27 -18.18 4.94
C TYR A 2 5.59 -16.82 5.05
N GLU A 3 6.36 -15.78 5.39
CA GLU A 3 5.91 -14.39 5.37
C GLU A 3 6.41 -13.73 4.09
N LEU A 4 5.51 -13.08 3.35
CA LEU A 4 5.80 -12.47 2.06
C LEU A 4 5.65 -10.95 2.17
N SER A 5 6.61 -10.22 1.61
CA SER A 5 6.56 -8.77 1.47
C SER A 5 7.06 -8.34 0.09
N GLY A 6 6.92 -7.05 -0.22
CA GLY A 6 7.70 -6.40 -1.27
C GLY A 6 9.19 -6.29 -0.89
N PRO A 7 10.04 -5.78 -1.80
CA PRO A 7 11.48 -5.64 -1.58
C PRO A 7 11.86 -4.43 -0.73
N GLU A 8 10.91 -3.57 -0.40
CA GLU A 8 11.14 -2.33 0.34
C GLU A 8 9.93 -2.00 1.22
N SER A 9 10.19 -1.27 2.31
CA SER A 9 9.16 -0.68 3.17
C SER A 9 8.83 0.71 2.67
N LEU A 10 7.54 1.04 2.56
CA LEU A 10 7.08 2.30 1.97
C LEU A 10 6.32 3.15 2.98
N SER A 11 6.67 4.43 3.05
CA SER A 11 5.82 5.43 3.71
C SER A 11 4.62 5.79 2.84
N LEU A 12 3.53 6.27 3.44
CA LEU A 12 2.34 6.69 2.69
C LEU A 12 2.62 7.86 1.75
N ALA A 13 3.52 8.77 2.13
CA ALA A 13 3.98 9.85 1.27
C ALA A 13 4.74 9.32 0.04
N ARG A 14 5.66 8.36 0.24
CA ARG A 14 6.40 7.74 -0.87
C ARG A 14 5.48 6.95 -1.79
N THR A 15 4.50 6.24 -1.23
CA THR A 15 3.46 5.56 -2.01
C THR A 15 2.68 6.55 -2.87
N ALA A 16 2.27 7.71 -2.33
CA ALA A 16 1.59 8.76 -3.09
C ALA A 16 2.45 9.30 -4.24
N GLU A 17 3.75 9.54 -4.02
CA GLU A 17 4.68 9.95 -5.07
C GLU A 17 4.76 8.93 -6.21
N LEU A 18 4.92 7.64 -5.86
CA LEU A 18 4.99 6.55 -6.84
C LEU A 18 3.70 6.41 -7.63
N LEU A 19 2.54 6.53 -6.97
CA LEU A 19 1.23 6.55 -7.62
C LEU A 19 1.11 7.75 -8.57
N ALA A 20 1.55 8.94 -8.15
CA ALA A 20 1.49 10.12 -9.00
C ALA A 20 2.31 9.94 -10.29
N HIS A 21 3.52 9.37 -10.16
CA HIS A 21 4.38 9.06 -11.30
C HIS A 21 3.77 7.97 -12.20
N GLY A 22 3.30 6.86 -11.62
CA GLY A 22 2.78 5.72 -12.37
C GLY A 22 1.45 5.98 -13.05
N THR A 23 0.61 6.84 -12.49
CA THR A 23 -0.71 7.18 -13.05
C THR A 23 -0.72 8.45 -13.90
N GLY A 24 0.34 9.26 -13.83
CA GLY A 24 0.39 10.58 -14.49
C GLY A 24 -0.58 11.61 -13.91
N ARG A 25 -1.13 11.37 -12.71
CA ARG A 25 -2.09 12.24 -12.03
C ARG A 25 -1.52 12.74 -10.70
N PRO A 26 -1.84 13.96 -10.26
CA PRO A 26 -1.46 14.42 -8.92
C PRO A 26 -2.09 13.51 -7.85
N VAL A 27 -1.25 12.93 -6.98
CA VAL A 27 -1.66 12.15 -5.81
C VAL A 27 -0.88 12.68 -4.61
N VAL A 28 -1.58 12.99 -3.53
CA VAL A 28 -0.99 13.50 -2.28
C VAL A 28 -1.46 12.68 -1.10
N HIS A 29 -0.55 12.38 -0.18
CA HIS A 29 -0.91 11.79 1.09
C HIS A 29 -1.41 12.90 2.03
N ARG A 30 -2.61 12.72 2.59
CA ARG A 30 -3.17 13.55 3.65
C ARG A 30 -3.37 12.69 4.89
N GLU A 31 -2.84 13.13 6.02
CA GLU A 31 -3.17 12.51 7.30
C GLU A 31 -4.60 12.86 7.71
N VAL A 32 -5.35 11.83 8.11
CA VAL A 32 -6.73 11.95 8.59
C VAL A 32 -6.88 11.27 9.94
N ALA A 33 -7.84 11.73 10.74
CA ALA A 33 -8.19 11.03 11.97
C ALA A 33 -8.76 9.64 11.64
N ILE A 34 -8.55 8.66 12.51
CA ILE A 34 -9.05 7.30 12.27
C ILE A 34 -10.58 7.27 12.22
N ASP A 35 -11.24 8.06 13.07
CA ASP A 35 -12.70 8.20 13.05
C ASP A 35 -13.22 8.84 11.75
N GLU A 36 -12.45 9.75 11.15
CA GLU A 36 -12.76 10.33 9.84
C GLU A 36 -12.60 9.27 8.74
N ALA A 37 -11.53 8.46 8.79
CA ALA A 37 -11.30 7.37 7.83
C ALA A 37 -12.36 6.26 7.90
N ALA A 38 -12.91 6.01 9.09
CA ALA A 38 -13.97 5.02 9.31
C ALA A 38 -15.39 5.59 9.16
N ALA A 39 -15.54 6.89 8.87
CA ALA A 39 -16.85 7.50 8.70
C ALA A 39 -17.64 6.83 7.56
N GLY A 40 -18.92 6.57 7.79
CA GLY A 40 -19.80 5.89 6.82
C GLY A 40 -19.70 4.37 6.80
N THR A 41 -18.86 3.76 7.66
CA THR A 41 -18.84 2.31 7.89
C THR A 41 -19.43 1.97 9.27
N GLU A 42 -19.98 0.77 9.40
CA GLU A 42 -20.62 0.27 10.63
C GLU A 42 -20.19 -1.17 10.96
N GLY A 43 -20.45 -1.59 12.20
CA GLY A 43 -20.16 -2.94 12.68
C GLY A 43 -18.72 -3.37 12.41
N PHE A 44 -18.58 -4.59 11.88
CA PHE A 44 -17.27 -5.20 11.62
C PHE A 44 -16.38 -4.39 10.67
N GLU A 45 -16.95 -3.75 9.64
CA GLU A 45 -16.18 -2.96 8.68
C GLU A 45 -15.54 -1.74 9.33
N ARG A 46 -16.28 -1.08 10.24
CA ARG A 46 -15.78 0.06 11.00
C ARG A 46 -14.61 -0.35 11.89
N ASP A 47 -14.79 -1.44 12.64
CA ASP A 47 -13.77 -1.95 13.57
C ASP A 47 -12.50 -2.37 12.82
N LEU A 48 -12.66 -3.07 11.69
CA LEU A 48 -11.54 -3.51 10.87
C LEU A 48 -10.80 -2.33 10.22
N THR A 49 -11.54 -1.31 9.76
CA THR A 49 -10.95 -0.08 9.21
C THR A 49 -10.13 0.62 10.28
N ALA A 50 -10.72 0.88 11.45
CA ALA A 50 -10.04 1.55 12.54
C ALA A 50 -8.77 0.80 12.98
N LEU A 51 -8.87 -0.53 13.16
CA LEU A 51 -7.74 -1.38 13.52
C LEU A 51 -6.62 -1.34 12.47
N THR A 52 -6.96 -1.34 11.19
CA THR A 52 -5.98 -1.31 10.10
C THR A 52 -5.19 0.00 10.13
N PHE A 53 -5.86 1.14 10.27
CA PHE A 53 -5.18 2.44 10.38
C PHE A 53 -4.28 2.53 11.62
N GLN A 54 -4.71 1.99 12.76
CA GLN A 54 -3.88 1.91 13.97
C GLN A 54 -2.60 1.09 13.71
N ARG A 55 -2.72 -0.08 13.06
CA ARG A 55 -1.58 -0.94 12.72
C ARG A 55 -0.62 -0.30 11.71
N VAL A 56 -1.14 0.39 10.70
CA VAL A 56 -0.31 1.15 9.75
C VAL A 56 0.49 2.23 10.50
N ARG A 57 -0.17 3.01 11.36
CA ARG A 57 0.50 4.05 12.18
C ARG A 57 1.54 3.46 13.14
N ALA A 58 1.29 2.27 13.67
CA ALA A 58 2.25 1.54 14.51
C ALA A 58 3.37 0.85 13.72
N GLY A 59 3.39 0.94 12.39
CA GLY A 59 4.40 0.31 11.55
C GLY A 59 4.28 -1.22 11.49
N SER A 60 3.13 -1.80 11.84
CA SER A 60 2.95 -3.26 11.93
C SER A 60 3.14 -4.00 10.59
N PHE A 61 3.15 -3.28 9.47
CA PHE A 61 3.35 -3.82 8.12
C PHE A 61 4.69 -3.43 7.50
N ALA A 62 5.61 -2.85 8.27
CA ALA A 62 6.87 -2.32 7.75
C ALA A 62 7.94 -3.40 7.47
N GLY A 63 7.70 -4.65 7.91
CA GLY A 63 8.63 -5.76 7.75
C GLY A 63 8.90 -6.10 6.28
N VAL A 64 10.17 -6.28 5.95
CA VAL A 64 10.65 -6.71 4.63
C VAL A 64 11.32 -8.06 4.76
N THR A 65 11.01 -8.99 3.87
CA THR A 65 11.55 -10.33 3.83
C THR A 65 12.10 -10.67 2.44
N GLU A 66 13.09 -11.55 2.41
CA GLU A 66 13.66 -12.12 1.18
C GLU A 66 12.90 -13.38 0.72
N THR A 67 11.73 -13.66 1.33
CA THR A 67 11.04 -14.94 1.14
C THR A 67 10.61 -15.17 -0.31
N VAL A 68 10.22 -14.12 -1.02
CA VAL A 68 9.86 -14.22 -2.45
C VAL A 68 11.07 -14.70 -3.26
N GLU A 69 12.25 -14.13 -3.02
CA GLU A 69 13.48 -14.52 -3.73
C GLU A 69 13.90 -15.93 -3.38
N ARG A 70 13.91 -16.28 -2.08
CA ARG A 70 14.29 -17.61 -1.61
C ARG A 70 13.40 -18.72 -2.20
N VAL A 71 12.11 -18.46 -2.37
CA VAL A 71 11.15 -19.46 -2.86
C VAL A 71 11.08 -19.51 -4.39
N THR A 72 11.23 -18.36 -5.07
CA THR A 72 10.98 -18.26 -6.52
C THR A 72 12.25 -18.10 -7.37
N GLY A 73 13.40 -17.84 -6.75
CA GLY A 73 14.65 -17.50 -7.43
C GLY A 73 14.65 -16.11 -8.09
N ARG A 74 13.64 -15.27 -7.80
CA ARG A 74 13.50 -13.92 -8.35
C ARG A 74 13.13 -12.94 -7.23
N PRO A 75 13.73 -11.74 -7.19
CA PRO A 75 13.40 -10.74 -6.17
C PRO A 75 11.93 -10.33 -6.25
N ALA A 76 11.37 -9.91 -5.11
CA ALA A 76 10.04 -9.32 -5.06
C ALA A 76 9.98 -8.07 -5.95
N ARG A 77 8.82 -7.84 -6.58
CA ARG A 77 8.61 -6.67 -7.44
C ARG A 77 8.44 -5.41 -6.58
N THR A 78 9.08 -4.31 -6.99
CA THR A 78 8.86 -3.00 -6.37
C THR A 78 7.48 -2.44 -6.75
N LEU A 79 6.96 -1.51 -5.96
CA LEU A 79 5.73 -0.81 -6.31
C LEU A 79 5.89 -0.01 -7.61
N ALA A 80 7.06 0.60 -7.83
CA ALA A 80 7.36 1.38 -9.03
C ALA A 80 7.24 0.52 -10.30
N THR A 81 7.87 -0.66 -10.33
CA THR A 81 7.79 -1.59 -11.47
C THR A 81 6.36 -2.05 -11.69
N PHE A 82 5.63 -2.39 -10.62
CA PHE A 82 4.22 -2.78 -10.73
C PHE A 82 3.38 -1.67 -11.38
N LEU A 83 3.55 -0.41 -10.97
CA LEU A 83 2.78 0.71 -11.52
C LEU A 83 3.12 1.00 -12.98
N THR A 84 4.38 0.84 -13.39
CA THR A 84 4.78 0.92 -14.81
C THR A 84 4.10 -0.19 -15.63
N ASP A 85 4.06 -1.42 -15.13
CA ASP A 85 3.43 -2.55 -15.82
C ASP A 85 1.90 -2.41 -15.90
N ALA A 86 1.28 -1.88 -14.85
CA ALA A 86 -0.17 -1.78 -14.70
C ALA A 86 -0.80 -0.55 -15.40
N GLY A 87 0.02 0.40 -15.88
CA GLY A 87 -0.38 1.75 -16.33
C GLY A 87 -1.78 1.91 -16.95
N PRO A 88 -2.15 1.16 -18.01
CA PRO A 88 -3.45 1.32 -18.68
C PRO A 88 -4.68 1.00 -17.80
N ALA A 89 -4.54 0.12 -16.81
CA ALA A 89 -5.63 -0.32 -15.94
C ALA A 89 -5.91 0.66 -14.78
N LEU A 90 -4.89 1.41 -14.35
CA LEU A 90 -5.00 2.39 -13.27
C LEU A 90 -5.38 3.79 -13.76
N GLY A 91 -5.24 4.05 -15.07
CA GLY A 91 -5.52 5.34 -15.70
C GLY A 91 -6.95 5.53 -16.25
N ARG A 92 -7.79 4.48 -16.29
CA ARG A 92 -9.16 4.57 -16.83
C ARG A 92 -10.22 4.46 -15.74
N ALA A 93 -10.49 5.58 -15.09
CA ALA A 93 -11.83 5.87 -14.57
C ALA A 93 -12.36 7.03 -15.42
N GLY A 94 -13.00 6.68 -16.54
CA GLY A 94 -13.88 7.58 -17.28
C GLY A 94 -15.30 7.41 -16.78
#